data_AF-A0A7X9ASZ5-F1
#
_entry.id   AF-A0A7X9ASZ5-F1
#
_cell.length_a   1.000
_cell.length_b   1.000
_cell.length_c   1.000
_cell.angle_alpha   90.00
_cell.angle_beta   90.00
_cell.angle_gamma   90.00
#
_symmetry.space_group_name_H-M   'P 1'
#
loop_
_entity.id
_entity.type
_entity.pdbx_description
1 polymer ?
#
loop_
_entity_poly.entity_id
_entity_poly.type
_entity_poly.pdbx_seq_one_letter_code
_entity_poly.pdbx_strand_id
1 'polypeptide(L)'
;MLSSSTARRILSVAAMTAVLAGCSTPSSFPEPMIAPPASLDSESPAERRTALIRESKQGLNAIPLLTAALNDENLVVRRTAVRLLASHGEPAAESLTIAFTNNDSQVRRAALQALCLLKSGDALTPTLAAAIKDDDRSLRLLAVQQLAAAKPVTGERLELLQEAAKDTDPEISRIAQDATWPFFRETTLLRNRADWDHEVKTIQKIQLPKEDWAIMTDPDNSGHTKNWFAVDFKDSDWQRIPIEEHWEKAGIEYDGYAWYRKTFAAPEKPAKYNAVELHFEAVDECAWVWLNGVYIGQHNLGPSGWTIPFSLDVTKEIAWGKDNQLTVRVHDSKGGGGIWKPVYLEVLE
;
A
#
# COMPACT_ATOMS: atom_id res chain seq x y z
N MET A 1 -27.52 37.66 34.87
CA MET A 1 -27.70 38.92 34.10
C MET A 1 -27.14 38.68 32.70
N LEU A 2 -28.00 38.82 31.69
CA LEU A 2 -27.77 38.98 30.23
C LEU A 2 -27.00 37.83 29.51
N SER A 3 -27.64 36.93 28.73
CA SER A 3 -28.27 37.08 27.38
C SER A 3 -27.26 37.58 26.33
N SER A 4 -26.96 36.92 25.19
CA SER A 4 -27.80 36.32 24.13
C SER A 4 -26.96 35.29 23.33
N SER A 5 -27.37 34.09 22.91
CA SER A 5 -28.49 33.67 22.05
C SER A 5 -28.57 34.37 20.69
N THR A 6 -28.01 33.76 19.64
CA THR A 6 -28.40 34.04 18.24
C THR A 6 -28.66 32.73 17.51
N ALA A 7 -29.88 32.65 16.99
CA ALA A 7 -30.58 31.47 16.51
C ALA A 7 -30.10 30.95 15.14
N ARG A 8 -30.17 29.61 15.03
CA ARG A 8 -30.29 28.86 13.78
C ARG A 8 -31.48 29.37 12.97
N ARG A 9 -31.29 29.63 11.68
CA ARG A 9 -32.39 29.70 10.71
C ARG A 9 -32.50 28.37 9.97
N ILE A 10 -33.53 27.63 10.36
CA ILE A 10 -34.18 26.59 9.56
C ILE A 10 -35.10 27.34 8.59
N LEU A 11 -35.02 27.05 7.29
CA LEU A 11 -36.06 27.43 6.35
C LEU A 11 -36.61 26.17 5.68
N SER A 12 -37.91 26.03 5.89
CA SER A 12 -38.77 24.90 5.57
C SER A 12 -39.17 24.87 4.11
N VAL A 13 -39.36 23.64 3.65
CA VAL A 13 -40.12 23.23 2.47
C VAL A 13 -41.53 23.83 2.47
N ALA A 14 -41.95 24.42 1.35
CA ALA A 14 -43.35 24.57 0.98
C ALA A 14 -43.48 24.47 -0.54
N ALA A 15 -44.20 23.43 -0.96
CA ALA A 15 -44.62 23.17 -2.33
C ALA A 15 -45.80 24.07 -2.71
N MET A 16 -45.86 24.54 -3.96
CA MET A 16 -47.10 25.02 -4.56
C MET A 16 -47.09 24.84 -6.09
N THR A 17 -47.87 23.85 -6.51
CA THR A 17 -48.67 23.68 -7.74
C THR A 17 -48.18 24.16 -9.11
N ALA A 18 -48.21 23.19 -10.03
CA ALA A 18 -48.02 23.29 -11.47
C ALA A 18 -49.00 24.25 -12.17
N VAL A 19 -48.47 24.99 -13.14
CA VAL A 19 -49.20 25.53 -14.28
C VAL A 19 -48.43 25.13 -15.54
N LEU A 20 -49.03 24.27 -16.35
CA LEU A 20 -48.59 23.90 -17.70
C LEU A 20 -49.04 25.00 -18.66
N ALA A 21 -48.11 25.76 -19.23
CA ALA A 21 -48.30 26.48 -20.48
C ALA A 21 -46.93 26.76 -21.11
N GLY A 22 -46.78 26.38 -22.38
CA GLY A 22 -45.50 26.26 -23.06
C GLY A 22 -44.71 27.56 -23.20
N CYS A 23 -43.41 27.43 -22.98
CA CYS A 23 -42.40 28.33 -23.53
C CYS A 23 -41.23 27.48 -24.01
N SER A 24 -41.06 27.49 -25.32
CA SER A 24 -39.93 26.94 -26.07
C SER A 24 -38.62 27.46 -25.47
N THR A 25 -37.73 26.56 -25.08
CA THR A 25 -36.33 26.92 -24.79
C THR A 25 -35.60 27.09 -26.13
N PRO A 26 -34.82 28.16 -26.27
CA PRO A 26 -33.57 28.05 -26.99
C PRO A 26 -32.41 28.42 -26.08
N SER A 27 -31.21 28.09 -26.55
CA SER A 27 -29.92 28.49 -26.01
C SER A 27 -29.26 27.48 -25.06
N SER A 28 -28.84 26.38 -25.67
CA SER A 28 -27.48 25.84 -25.50
C SER A 28 -26.47 26.97 -25.32
N PHE A 29 -25.74 26.99 -24.20
CA PHE A 29 -24.50 27.75 -24.11
C PHE A 29 -23.53 27.19 -25.16
N PRO A 30 -22.97 28.00 -26.07
CA PRO A 30 -21.93 27.51 -26.96
C PRO A 30 -20.67 27.30 -26.10
N GLU A 31 -20.16 26.06 -26.07
CA GLU A 31 -18.74 25.86 -25.79
C GLU A 31 -17.95 26.77 -26.75
N PRO A 32 -16.82 27.36 -26.33
CA PRO A 32 -15.95 28.04 -27.27
C PRO A 32 -15.36 26.97 -28.20
N MET A 33 -16.04 26.74 -29.33
CA MET A 33 -15.46 26.08 -30.49
C MET A 33 -14.34 26.98 -31.00
N ILE A 34 -13.16 26.87 -30.39
CA ILE A 34 -11.92 27.25 -31.04
C ILE A 34 -11.79 26.22 -32.16
N ALA A 35 -12.12 26.62 -33.39
CA ALA A 35 -11.86 25.81 -34.57
C ALA A 35 -10.41 25.31 -34.48
N PRO A 36 -10.14 24.02 -34.75
CA PRO A 36 -8.78 23.52 -34.74
C PRO A 36 -7.93 24.43 -35.62
N PRO A 37 -6.74 24.85 -35.16
CA PRO A 37 -5.85 25.68 -35.97
C PRO A 37 -5.58 24.98 -37.30
N ALA A 38 -5.51 25.73 -38.41
CA ALA A 38 -5.46 25.23 -39.79
C ALA A 38 -4.45 24.08 -40.04
N SER A 39 -3.41 23.97 -39.21
CA SER A 39 -2.46 22.85 -39.16
C SER A 39 -3.04 21.48 -38.77
N LEU A 40 -4.27 21.43 -38.23
CA LEU A 40 -4.99 20.22 -37.83
C LEU A 40 -6.18 19.88 -38.75
N ASP A 41 -6.41 20.66 -39.81
CA ASP A 41 -7.58 20.51 -40.70
C ASP A 41 -7.42 19.40 -41.75
N SER A 42 -6.22 18.82 -41.89
CA SER A 42 -5.96 17.74 -42.84
C SER A 42 -6.68 16.45 -42.41
N GLU A 43 -7.34 15.77 -43.35
CA GLU A 43 -7.92 14.43 -43.12
C GLU A 43 -6.85 13.36 -42.82
N SER A 44 -5.62 13.54 -43.30
CA SER A 44 -4.50 12.61 -43.07
C SER A 44 -3.89 12.78 -41.68
N PRO A 45 -3.91 11.76 -40.80
CA PRO A 45 -3.29 11.83 -39.48
C PRO A 45 -1.76 11.98 -39.55
N ALA A 46 -1.14 11.47 -40.62
CA ALA A 46 0.30 11.59 -40.83
C ALA A 46 0.72 13.04 -41.12
N GLU A 47 -0.11 13.77 -41.86
CA GLU A 47 0.10 15.20 -42.16
C GLU A 47 -0.11 16.04 -40.91
N ARG A 48 -1.20 15.82 -40.16
CA ARG A 48 -1.44 16.48 -38.86
C ARG A 48 -0.27 16.26 -37.91
N ARG A 49 0.21 15.03 -37.78
CA ARG A 49 1.38 14.69 -36.95
C ARG A 49 2.65 15.42 -37.41
N THR A 50 2.88 15.51 -38.71
CA THR A 50 4.05 16.22 -39.27
C THR A 50 3.97 17.71 -39.00
N ALA A 51 2.78 18.30 -39.12
CA ALA A 51 2.53 19.69 -38.76
C ALA A 51 2.86 19.94 -37.28
N LEU A 52 2.35 19.12 -36.35
CA LEU A 52 2.66 19.27 -34.93
C LEU A 52 4.16 19.24 -34.62
N ILE A 53 4.92 18.34 -35.25
CA ILE A 53 6.37 18.25 -35.07
C ILE A 53 7.08 19.52 -35.57
N ARG A 54 6.62 20.07 -36.70
CA ARG A 54 7.16 21.32 -37.26
C ARG A 54 6.86 22.51 -36.36
N GLU A 55 5.59 22.69 -35.98
CA GLU A 55 5.14 23.81 -35.18
C GLU A 55 5.73 23.77 -33.76
N SER A 56 5.94 22.58 -33.18
CA SER A 56 6.60 22.42 -31.88
C SER A 56 8.00 23.05 -31.80
N LYS A 57 8.66 23.30 -32.94
CA LYS A 57 9.97 23.97 -32.99
C LYS A 57 9.87 25.49 -32.76
N GLN A 58 8.67 26.06 -32.75
CA GLN A 58 8.44 27.49 -32.52
C GLN A 58 8.45 27.86 -31.01
N GLY A 59 8.85 26.93 -30.15
CA GLY A 59 8.93 27.14 -28.70
C GLY A 59 7.54 27.17 -28.05
N LEU A 60 7.41 27.98 -26.99
CA LEU A 60 6.21 28.00 -26.13
C LEU A 60 4.91 28.37 -26.86
N ASN A 61 5.01 29.11 -27.98
CA ASN A 61 3.87 29.47 -28.82
C ASN A 61 3.16 28.25 -29.43
N ALA A 62 3.83 27.09 -29.48
CA ALA A 62 3.24 25.85 -29.96
C ALA A 62 2.31 25.18 -28.95
N ILE A 63 2.39 25.52 -27.65
CA ILE A 63 1.65 24.82 -26.59
C ILE A 63 0.13 24.80 -26.87
N PRO A 64 -0.55 25.93 -27.20
CA PRO A 64 -1.98 25.90 -27.48
C PRO A 64 -2.39 24.94 -28.60
N LEU A 65 -1.59 24.88 -29.68
CA LEU A 65 -1.80 23.95 -30.79
C LEU A 65 -1.64 22.49 -30.34
N LEU A 66 -0.58 22.20 -29.59
CA LEU A 66 -0.33 20.86 -29.08
C LEU A 66 -1.44 20.42 -28.10
N THR A 67 -1.96 21.33 -27.30
CA THR A 67 -3.10 21.08 -26.40
C THR A 67 -4.37 20.76 -27.18
N ALA A 68 -4.66 21.50 -28.26
CA ALA A 68 -5.79 21.19 -29.13
C ALA A 68 -5.69 19.78 -29.74
N ALA A 69 -4.48 19.36 -30.12
CA ALA A 69 -4.23 18.04 -30.70
C ALA A 69 -4.42 16.85 -29.71
N LEU A 70 -4.61 17.11 -28.41
CA LEU A 70 -4.99 16.06 -27.45
C LEU A 70 -6.40 15.51 -27.71
N ASN A 71 -7.23 16.24 -28.44
CA ASN A 71 -8.59 15.84 -28.82
C ASN A 71 -8.68 15.30 -30.26
N ASP A 72 -7.55 15.10 -30.93
CA ASP A 72 -7.52 14.52 -32.28
C ASP A 72 -8.18 13.13 -32.29
N GLU A 73 -8.95 12.80 -33.32
CA GLU A 73 -9.57 11.48 -33.51
C GLU A 73 -8.53 10.34 -33.51
N ASN A 74 -7.32 10.62 -33.99
CA ASN A 74 -6.28 9.63 -34.18
C ASN A 74 -5.36 9.55 -32.96
N LEU A 75 -5.28 8.36 -32.37
CA LEU A 75 -4.48 8.10 -31.18
C LEU A 75 -2.99 8.44 -31.35
N VAL A 76 -2.41 8.23 -32.54
CA VAL A 76 -1.00 8.53 -32.80
C VAL A 76 -0.73 10.03 -32.78
N VAL A 77 -1.70 10.83 -33.23
CA VAL A 77 -1.63 12.30 -33.16
C VAL A 77 -1.71 12.75 -31.71
N ARG A 78 -2.69 12.25 -30.93
CA ARG A 78 -2.82 12.54 -29.49
C ARG A 78 -1.54 12.22 -28.71
N ARG A 79 -0.97 11.03 -28.92
CA ARG A 79 0.29 10.61 -28.29
C ARG A 79 1.48 11.46 -28.72
N THR A 80 1.49 11.90 -29.98
CA THR A 80 2.53 12.83 -30.47
C THR A 80 2.43 14.17 -29.77
N ALA A 81 1.22 14.69 -29.60
CA ALA A 81 0.97 15.93 -28.88
C ALA A 81 1.50 15.87 -27.44
N VAL A 82 1.18 14.81 -26.68
CA VAL A 82 1.70 14.61 -25.30
C VAL A 82 3.23 14.62 -25.25
N ARG A 83 3.89 13.88 -26.15
CA ARG A 83 5.36 13.83 -26.20
C ARG A 83 5.97 15.20 -26.52
N LEU A 84 5.36 15.96 -27.44
CA LEU A 84 5.82 17.30 -27.78
C LEU A 84 5.59 18.27 -26.62
N LEU A 85 4.42 18.22 -25.97
CA LEU A 85 4.15 18.98 -24.74
C LEU A 85 5.21 18.69 -23.66
N ALA A 86 5.54 17.43 -23.42
CA ALA A 86 6.59 17.05 -22.47
C ALA A 86 7.95 17.67 -22.79
N SER A 87 8.29 17.83 -24.07
CA SER A 87 9.55 18.46 -24.49
C SER A 87 9.62 19.97 -24.22
N HIS A 88 8.49 20.62 -23.96
CA HIS A 88 8.42 22.04 -23.59
C HIS A 88 8.56 22.30 -22.09
N GLY A 89 8.67 21.26 -21.26
CA GLY A 89 8.96 21.40 -19.83
C GLY A 89 7.77 21.91 -19.00
N GLU A 90 8.09 22.58 -17.89
CA GLU A 90 7.12 23.13 -16.93
C GLU A 90 6.02 24.01 -17.55
N PRO A 91 6.26 24.87 -18.56
CA PRO A 91 5.21 25.63 -19.23
C PRO A 91 4.07 24.77 -19.83
N ALA A 92 4.32 23.49 -20.15
CA ALA A 92 3.32 22.58 -20.67
C ALA A 92 2.60 21.76 -19.59
N ALA A 93 2.91 21.96 -18.30
CA ALA A 93 2.39 21.15 -17.21
C ALA A 93 0.85 21.14 -17.13
N GLU A 94 0.19 22.27 -17.32
CA GLU A 94 -1.29 22.33 -17.35
C GLU A 94 -1.88 21.54 -18.52
N SER A 95 -1.24 21.62 -19.69
CA SER A 95 -1.68 20.88 -20.88
C SER A 95 -1.44 19.38 -20.72
N LEU A 96 -0.41 18.97 -19.99
CA LEU A 96 -0.19 17.57 -19.61
C LEU A 96 -1.20 17.11 -18.55
N THR A 97 -1.66 17.99 -17.65
CA THR A 97 -2.79 17.68 -16.76
C THR A 97 -4.10 17.48 -17.54
N ILE A 98 -4.35 18.25 -18.61
CA ILE A 98 -5.48 17.99 -19.53
C ILE A 98 -5.30 16.64 -20.25
N ALA A 99 -4.08 16.32 -20.71
CA ALA A 99 -3.81 15.02 -21.34
C ALA A 99 -4.04 13.84 -20.37
N PHE A 100 -3.89 14.06 -19.07
CA PHE A 100 -4.15 13.05 -18.04
C PHE A 100 -5.65 12.74 -17.87
N THR A 101 -6.56 13.61 -18.30
CA THR A 101 -8.01 13.35 -18.29
C THR A 101 -8.54 12.79 -19.62
N ASN A 102 -7.66 12.35 -20.51
CA ASN A 102 -8.05 11.85 -21.83
C ASN A 102 -8.77 10.49 -21.75
N ASN A 103 -9.71 10.25 -22.66
CA ASN A 103 -10.44 8.97 -22.70
C ASN A 103 -9.52 7.77 -23.02
N ASP A 104 -8.39 7.99 -23.69
CA ASP A 104 -7.45 6.93 -24.03
C ASP A 104 -6.40 6.70 -22.94
N SER A 105 -6.27 5.46 -22.47
CA SER A 105 -5.35 5.13 -21.38
C SER A 105 -3.87 5.30 -21.73
N GLN A 106 -3.48 5.14 -23.00
CA GLN A 106 -2.09 5.36 -23.42
C GLN A 106 -1.73 6.84 -23.40
N VAL A 107 -2.68 7.71 -23.73
CA VAL A 107 -2.51 9.17 -23.62
C VAL A 107 -2.40 9.56 -22.16
N ARG A 108 -3.30 9.08 -21.28
CA ARG A 108 -3.23 9.35 -19.84
C ARG A 108 -1.91 8.88 -19.22
N ARG A 109 -1.46 7.66 -19.58
CA ARG A 109 -0.19 7.10 -19.09
C ARG A 109 1.01 7.92 -19.54
N ALA A 110 1.06 8.34 -20.81
CA ALA A 110 2.14 9.18 -21.32
C ALA A 110 2.15 10.56 -20.64
N ALA A 111 0.96 11.11 -20.36
CA ALA A 111 0.82 12.36 -19.64
C ALA A 111 1.33 12.25 -18.20
N LEU A 112 0.96 11.18 -17.48
CA LEU A 112 1.47 10.91 -16.13
C LEU A 112 3.00 10.76 -16.13
N GLN A 113 3.56 10.02 -17.07
CA GLN A 113 5.02 9.88 -17.21
C GLN A 113 5.70 11.24 -17.40
N ALA A 114 5.17 12.09 -18.27
CA ALA A 114 5.70 13.43 -18.47
C ALA A 114 5.56 14.29 -17.20
N LEU A 115 4.40 14.29 -16.54
CA LEU A 115 4.18 15.03 -15.30
C LEU A 115 5.15 14.61 -14.20
N CYS A 116 5.45 13.32 -14.05
CA CYS A 116 6.41 12.81 -13.07
C CYS A 116 7.86 13.23 -13.34
N LEU A 117 8.19 13.60 -14.59
CA LEU A 117 9.50 14.15 -14.93
C LEU A 117 9.59 15.66 -14.65
N LEU A 118 8.46 16.36 -14.72
CA LEU A 118 8.40 17.82 -14.57
C LEU A 118 8.14 18.28 -13.14
N LYS A 119 7.33 17.54 -12.41
CA LYS A 119 6.93 17.84 -11.03
C LYS A 119 7.57 16.82 -10.09
N SER A 120 7.68 17.19 -8.83
CA SER A 120 8.16 16.28 -7.77
C SER A 120 7.49 16.63 -6.43
N GLY A 121 7.58 15.70 -5.48
CA GLY A 121 7.02 15.87 -4.14
C GLY A 121 5.50 16.07 -4.16
N ASP A 122 5.01 16.92 -3.25
CA ASP A 122 3.59 17.09 -2.95
C ASP A 122 2.77 17.63 -4.14
N ALA A 123 3.42 18.32 -5.09
CA ALA A 123 2.76 18.84 -6.29
C ALA A 123 2.26 17.73 -7.23
N LEU A 124 2.78 16.50 -7.12
CA LEU A 124 2.29 15.34 -7.86
C LEU A 124 1.18 14.58 -7.15
N THR A 125 1.01 14.77 -5.84
CA THR A 125 0.13 13.93 -5.02
C THR A 125 -1.32 13.89 -5.53
N PRO A 126 -1.96 14.99 -5.95
CA PRO A 126 -3.32 14.93 -6.51
C PRO A 126 -3.41 14.11 -7.80
N THR A 127 -2.39 14.22 -8.67
CA THR A 127 -2.33 13.45 -9.92
C THR A 127 -2.14 11.96 -9.63
N LEU A 128 -1.25 11.62 -8.68
CA LEU A 128 -1.01 10.23 -8.27
C LEU A 128 -2.23 9.64 -7.57
N ALA A 129 -2.95 10.41 -6.75
CA ALA A 129 -4.18 9.99 -6.09
C ALA A 129 -5.30 9.64 -7.07
N ALA A 130 -5.43 10.39 -8.17
CA ALA A 130 -6.33 10.02 -9.26
C ALA A 130 -5.82 8.79 -10.03
N ALA A 131 -4.51 8.73 -10.28
CA ALA A 131 -3.88 7.67 -11.06
C ALA A 131 -3.96 6.28 -10.42
N ILE A 132 -3.89 6.17 -9.09
CA ILE A 132 -4.06 4.87 -8.39
C ILE A 132 -5.49 4.32 -8.47
N LYS A 133 -6.47 5.13 -8.93
CA LYS A 133 -7.89 4.73 -9.09
C LYS A 133 -8.30 4.58 -10.56
N ASP A 134 -7.36 4.65 -11.49
CA ASP A 134 -7.65 4.57 -12.93
C ASP A 134 -8.02 3.14 -13.36
N ASP A 135 -8.92 3.02 -14.33
CA ASP A 135 -9.32 1.70 -14.86
C ASP A 135 -8.14 0.96 -15.54
N ASP A 136 -7.16 1.70 -16.07
CA ASP A 136 -5.98 1.12 -16.72
C ASP A 136 -4.93 0.65 -15.70
N ARG A 137 -4.69 -0.66 -15.68
CA ARG A 137 -3.68 -1.31 -14.84
C ARG A 137 -2.30 -0.67 -14.96
N SER A 138 -1.85 -0.34 -16.18
CA SER A 138 -0.49 0.17 -16.40
C SER A 138 -0.31 1.56 -15.79
N LEU A 139 -1.39 2.35 -15.78
CA LEU A 139 -1.40 3.67 -15.16
C LEU A 139 -1.39 3.56 -13.63
N ARG A 140 -2.24 2.70 -13.05
CA ARG A 140 -2.22 2.43 -11.60
C ARG A 140 -0.84 1.96 -11.13
N LEU A 141 -0.24 1.00 -11.84
CA LEU A 141 1.10 0.49 -11.54
C LEU A 141 2.16 1.59 -11.56
N LEU A 142 2.16 2.45 -12.59
CA LEU A 142 3.08 3.58 -12.66
C LEU A 142 2.90 4.52 -11.47
N ALA A 143 1.66 4.85 -11.11
CA ALA A 143 1.38 5.72 -9.98
C ALA A 143 1.92 5.16 -8.67
N VAL A 144 1.70 3.88 -8.41
CA VAL A 144 2.17 3.19 -7.20
C VAL A 144 3.70 3.10 -7.18
N GLN A 145 4.36 2.82 -8.30
CA GLN A 145 5.82 2.85 -8.37
C GLN A 145 6.40 4.23 -8.04
N GLN A 146 5.77 5.30 -8.54
CA GLN A 146 6.17 6.67 -8.19
C GLN A 146 5.91 6.97 -6.71
N LEU A 147 4.75 6.57 -6.19
CA LEU A 147 4.44 6.65 -4.76
C LEU A 147 5.36 5.79 -3.90
N ALA A 148 6.03 4.75 -4.43
CA ALA A 148 6.97 3.92 -3.66
C ALA A 148 8.44 4.37 -3.76
N ALA A 149 8.81 5.12 -4.80
CA ALA A 149 10.21 5.38 -5.18
C ALA A 149 11.05 6.16 -4.14
N ALA A 150 10.47 7.15 -3.47
CA ALA A 150 11.18 7.96 -2.47
C ALA A 150 10.93 7.47 -1.02
N LYS A 151 11.91 7.61 -0.14
CA LYS A 151 11.76 7.35 1.31
C LYS A 151 12.12 8.63 2.09
N PRO A 152 11.55 8.88 3.29
CA PRO A 152 10.53 8.05 3.97
C PRO A 152 9.13 8.19 3.35
N VAL A 153 8.29 7.15 3.51
CA VAL A 153 6.87 7.19 3.13
C VAL A 153 6.09 7.69 4.35
N THR A 154 5.53 8.91 4.27
CA THR A 154 4.82 9.57 5.38
C THR A 154 3.65 10.40 4.85
N GLY A 155 2.75 10.84 5.75
CA GLY A 155 1.64 11.74 5.42
C GLY A 155 0.67 11.16 4.38
N GLU A 156 0.14 12.02 3.51
CA GLU A 156 -0.82 11.64 2.45
C GLU A 156 -0.29 10.53 1.55
N ARG A 157 1.03 10.50 1.28
CA ARG A 157 1.64 9.45 0.47
C ARG A 157 1.54 8.06 1.10
N LEU A 158 1.63 7.97 2.43
CA LEU A 158 1.41 6.72 3.15
C LEU A 158 -0.04 6.26 2.98
N GLU A 159 -1.01 7.18 3.13
CA GLU A 159 -2.44 6.89 2.97
C GLU A 159 -2.76 6.41 1.54
N LEU A 160 -2.16 7.03 0.52
CA LEU A 160 -2.32 6.61 -0.87
C LEU A 160 -1.74 5.22 -1.14
N LEU A 161 -0.58 4.90 -0.58
CA LEU A 161 -0.02 3.55 -0.70
C LEU A 161 -0.85 2.52 0.08
N GLN A 162 -1.40 2.87 1.24
CA GLN A 162 -2.32 2.00 1.98
C GLN A 162 -3.62 1.72 1.21
N GLU A 163 -4.10 2.69 0.43
CA GLU A 163 -5.23 2.48 -0.46
C GLU A 163 -4.84 1.60 -1.67
N ALA A 164 -3.69 1.87 -2.29
CA ALA A 164 -3.16 1.06 -3.39
C ALA A 164 -2.84 -0.38 -2.99
N ALA A 165 -2.55 -0.65 -1.72
CA ALA A 165 -2.36 -1.99 -1.18
C ALA A 165 -3.61 -2.89 -1.34
N LYS A 166 -4.79 -2.30 -1.55
CA LYS A 166 -6.07 -3.00 -1.77
C LYS A 166 -6.39 -3.22 -3.25
N ASP A 167 -5.48 -2.86 -4.16
CA ASP A 167 -5.70 -3.08 -5.60
C ASP A 167 -5.90 -4.57 -5.88
N THR A 168 -6.80 -4.89 -6.82
CA THR A 168 -7.06 -6.26 -7.25
C THR A 168 -5.88 -6.88 -8.01
N ASP A 169 -4.98 -6.06 -8.56
CA ASP A 169 -3.76 -6.54 -9.21
C ASP A 169 -2.69 -6.91 -8.16
N PRO A 170 -2.23 -8.17 -8.13
CA PRO A 170 -1.29 -8.63 -7.10
C PRO A 170 0.05 -7.89 -7.11
N GLU A 171 0.53 -7.44 -8.27
CA GLU A 171 1.80 -6.72 -8.37
C GLU A 171 1.68 -5.32 -7.75
N ILE A 172 0.60 -4.60 -8.06
CA ILE A 172 0.33 -3.26 -7.52
C ILE A 172 0.15 -3.33 -6.00
N SER A 173 -0.70 -4.25 -5.54
CA SER A 173 -0.95 -4.50 -4.13
C SER A 173 0.34 -4.78 -3.37
N ARG A 174 1.18 -5.70 -3.87
CA ARG A 174 2.47 -6.05 -3.26
C ARG A 174 3.44 -4.87 -3.20
N ILE A 175 3.63 -4.12 -4.28
CA ILE A 175 4.55 -2.96 -4.29
C ILE A 175 4.13 -1.94 -3.24
N ALA A 176 2.83 -1.67 -3.14
CA ALA A 176 2.31 -0.73 -2.18
C ALA A 176 2.54 -1.22 -0.73
N GLN A 177 2.25 -2.48 -0.45
CA GLN A 177 2.47 -3.12 0.85
C GLN A 177 3.94 -3.07 1.27
N ASP A 178 4.85 -3.49 0.37
CA ASP A 178 6.30 -3.44 0.60
C ASP A 178 6.78 -2.01 0.87
N ALA A 179 6.21 -1.03 0.17
CA ALA A 179 6.54 0.37 0.36
C ALA A 179 6.09 0.91 1.74
N THR A 180 4.98 0.38 2.28
CA THR A 180 4.44 0.73 3.59
C THR A 180 5.01 -0.07 4.76
N TRP A 181 5.75 -1.15 4.49
CA TRP A 181 6.31 -2.01 5.52
C TRP A 181 7.41 -1.29 6.33
N PRO A 182 7.19 -0.98 7.63
CA PRO A 182 8.14 -0.19 8.42
C PRO A 182 9.13 -1.05 9.20
N PHE A 183 9.00 -2.38 9.16
CA PHE A 183 9.71 -3.27 10.08
C PHE A 183 11.00 -3.79 9.47
N PHE A 184 12.08 -3.60 10.22
CA PHE A 184 13.39 -4.16 9.92
C PHE A 184 14.11 -4.45 11.23
N ARG A 185 14.78 -5.60 11.28
CA ARG A 185 15.69 -5.95 12.37
C ARG A 185 16.79 -6.83 11.81
N GLU A 186 18.01 -6.41 12.04
CA GLU A 186 19.20 -7.22 11.80
C GLU A 186 19.69 -7.74 13.15
N THR A 187 19.81 -9.05 13.30
CA THR A 187 20.33 -9.65 14.52
C THR A 187 21.03 -10.97 14.20
N THR A 188 22.17 -11.19 14.86
CA THR A 188 22.91 -12.45 14.82
C THR A 188 22.66 -13.19 16.13
N LEU A 189 22.02 -14.36 16.02
CA LEU A 189 21.82 -15.30 17.12
C LEU A 189 23.14 -15.64 17.80
N LEU A 190 23.12 -15.94 19.11
CA LEU A 190 24.33 -16.21 19.87
C LEU A 190 25.09 -17.41 19.26
N ARG A 191 24.35 -18.44 18.85
CA ARG A 191 24.90 -19.64 18.19
C ARG A 191 25.60 -19.35 16.86
N ASN A 192 25.29 -18.23 16.23
CA ASN A 192 25.79 -17.84 14.91
C ASN A 192 26.84 -16.73 14.98
N ARG A 193 27.22 -16.28 16.18
CA ARG A 193 28.22 -15.24 16.37
C ARG A 193 29.62 -15.77 16.13
N ALA A 194 30.30 -15.23 15.12
CA ALA A 194 31.67 -15.62 14.78
C ALA A 194 32.71 -15.19 15.83
N ASP A 195 32.39 -14.18 16.63
CA ASP A 195 33.21 -13.66 17.73
C ASP A 195 32.98 -14.40 19.06
N TRP A 196 32.05 -15.37 19.11
CA TRP A 196 31.78 -16.15 20.32
C TRP A 196 32.73 -17.34 20.43
N ASP A 197 33.53 -17.38 21.49
CA ASP A 197 34.60 -18.37 21.74
C ASP A 197 34.28 -19.39 22.84
N HIS A 198 33.05 -19.38 23.37
CA HIS A 198 32.59 -20.28 24.42
C HIS A 198 31.53 -21.27 23.91
N GLU A 199 31.41 -22.42 24.57
CA GLU A 199 30.32 -23.36 24.30
C GLU A 199 28.97 -22.74 24.67
N VAL A 200 28.01 -22.74 23.74
CA VAL A 200 26.65 -22.23 23.98
C VAL A 200 25.74 -23.33 24.52
N LYS A 201 25.31 -23.24 25.77
CA LYS A 201 24.47 -24.22 26.45
C LYS A 201 23.05 -23.72 26.63
N THR A 202 22.08 -24.57 26.32
CA THR A 202 20.68 -24.32 26.69
C THR A 202 20.52 -24.64 28.17
N ILE A 203 20.35 -23.61 29.00
CA ILE A 203 20.16 -23.78 30.45
C ILE A 203 18.68 -23.90 30.81
N GLN A 204 17.79 -23.41 29.96
CA GLN A 204 16.35 -23.54 30.13
C GLN A 204 15.64 -23.57 28.78
N LYS A 205 14.68 -24.48 28.63
CA LYS A 205 13.74 -24.52 27.50
C LYS A 205 12.32 -24.31 28.01
N ILE A 206 11.62 -23.33 27.45
CA ILE A 206 10.28 -22.93 27.89
C ILE A 206 9.33 -23.13 26.71
N GLN A 207 8.51 -24.18 26.78
CA GLN A 207 7.49 -24.46 25.77
C GLN A 207 6.36 -23.44 25.88
N LEU A 208 5.99 -22.79 24.77
CA LEU A 208 4.82 -21.90 24.76
C LEU A 208 3.53 -22.74 24.76
N PRO A 209 2.42 -22.22 25.33
CA PRO A 209 1.16 -22.95 25.36
C PRO A 209 0.66 -23.28 23.95
N LYS A 210 0.20 -24.52 23.75
CA LYS A 210 -0.42 -24.95 22.50
C LYS A 210 -1.78 -24.31 22.26
N GLU A 211 -2.58 -24.20 23.31
CA GLU A 211 -3.98 -23.79 23.24
C GLU A 211 -4.16 -22.27 23.27
N ASP A 212 -5.35 -21.81 22.90
CA ASP A 212 -5.84 -20.45 23.14
C ASP A 212 -4.97 -19.34 22.49
N TRP A 213 -4.67 -19.50 21.21
CA TRP A 213 -4.10 -18.45 20.37
C TRP A 213 -5.21 -17.69 19.67
N ALA A 214 -5.21 -16.35 19.80
CA ALA A 214 -6.10 -15.50 19.02
C ALA A 214 -5.65 -15.52 17.55
N ILE A 215 -6.58 -15.76 16.62
CA ILE A 215 -6.31 -15.69 15.18
C ILE A 215 -7.30 -14.75 14.49
N MET A 216 -6.79 -13.99 13.52
CA MET A 216 -7.58 -13.17 12.60
C MET A 216 -6.97 -13.25 11.20
N THR A 217 -7.82 -13.48 10.20
CA THR A 217 -7.41 -13.39 8.78
C THR A 217 -7.30 -11.93 8.35
N ASP A 218 -6.36 -11.64 7.46
CA ASP A 218 -6.00 -10.30 7.01
C ASP A 218 -6.11 -10.20 5.48
N PRO A 219 -7.33 -10.34 4.92
CA PRO A 219 -7.54 -10.35 3.47
C PRO A 219 -7.18 -9.03 2.79
N ASP A 220 -7.15 -7.92 3.54
CA ASP A 220 -6.70 -6.61 3.06
C ASP A 220 -5.22 -6.33 3.37
N ASN A 221 -4.51 -7.29 3.96
CA ASN A 221 -3.12 -7.22 4.38
C ASN A 221 -2.75 -5.92 5.11
N SER A 222 -3.64 -5.48 6.00
CA SER A 222 -3.56 -4.19 6.67
C SER A 222 -3.41 -4.32 8.19
N GLY A 223 -3.26 -5.53 8.73
CA GLY A 223 -3.10 -5.74 10.17
C GLY A 223 -1.94 -4.94 10.77
N HIS A 224 -0.87 -4.76 9.99
CA HIS A 224 0.28 -3.97 10.40
C HIS A 224 0.00 -2.46 10.45
N THR A 225 -0.82 -1.92 9.55
CA THR A 225 -1.21 -0.50 9.58
C THR A 225 -2.29 -0.23 10.64
N LYS A 226 -3.10 -1.26 10.96
CA LYS A 226 -4.06 -1.28 12.06
C LYS A 226 -3.41 -1.55 13.43
N ASN A 227 -2.07 -1.67 13.49
CA ASN A 227 -1.30 -1.92 14.72
C ASN A 227 -1.72 -3.18 15.48
N TRP A 228 -2.08 -4.27 14.79
CA TRP A 228 -2.45 -5.54 15.43
C TRP A 228 -1.33 -6.19 16.25
N PHE A 229 -0.09 -5.71 16.14
CA PHE A 229 1.04 -6.13 16.98
C PHE A 229 1.14 -5.37 18.31
N ALA A 230 0.44 -4.23 18.47
CA ALA A 230 0.55 -3.39 19.65
C ALA A 230 0.09 -4.11 20.93
N VAL A 231 0.76 -3.82 22.05
CA VAL A 231 0.50 -4.47 23.36
C VAL A 231 -0.93 -4.22 23.85
N ASP A 232 -1.44 -3.02 23.61
CA ASP A 232 -2.75 -2.55 24.08
C ASP A 232 -3.92 -2.88 23.13
N PHE A 233 -3.64 -3.38 21.91
CA PHE A 233 -4.66 -3.82 20.97
C PHE A 233 -5.53 -4.93 21.58
N LYS A 234 -6.85 -4.83 21.36
CA LYS A 234 -7.84 -5.76 21.91
C LYS A 234 -8.20 -6.83 20.87
N ASP A 235 -7.90 -8.08 21.21
CA ASP A 235 -8.16 -9.26 20.38
C ASP A 235 -9.30 -10.13 20.94
N SER A 236 -10.18 -9.57 21.77
CA SER A 236 -11.31 -10.31 22.38
C SER A 236 -12.24 -10.93 21.36
N ASP A 237 -12.35 -10.30 20.18
CA ASP A 237 -13.26 -10.70 19.11
C ASP A 237 -12.59 -11.67 18.12
N TRP A 238 -11.31 -12.01 18.34
CA TRP A 238 -10.55 -12.95 17.50
C TRP A 238 -10.87 -14.38 17.91
N GLN A 239 -10.97 -15.27 16.93
CA GLN A 239 -11.18 -16.69 17.18
C GLN A 239 -10.01 -17.27 17.98
N ARG A 240 -10.28 -18.21 18.89
CA ARG A 240 -9.24 -18.92 19.65
C ARG A 240 -9.03 -20.31 19.08
N ILE A 241 -7.80 -20.62 18.68
CA ILE A 241 -7.42 -21.91 18.09
C ILE A 241 -6.14 -22.44 18.77
N PRO A 242 -5.90 -23.75 18.75
CA PRO A 242 -4.58 -24.28 19.05
C PRO A 242 -3.59 -24.02 17.89
N ILE A 243 -2.30 -24.01 18.21
CA ILE A 243 -1.21 -24.17 17.24
C ILE A 243 -0.79 -25.65 17.15
N GLU A 244 0.30 -25.94 16.42
CA GLU A 244 0.77 -27.31 16.12
C GLU A 244 -0.19 -28.11 15.24
N GLU A 245 -1.00 -27.40 14.47
CA GLU A 245 -1.93 -27.92 13.49
C GLU A 245 -2.20 -26.81 12.47
N HIS A 246 -2.67 -27.17 11.28
CA HIS A 246 -3.05 -26.17 10.29
C HIS A 246 -4.37 -25.47 10.69
N TRP A 247 -4.51 -24.17 10.41
CA TRP A 247 -5.70 -23.41 10.84
C TRP A 247 -7.01 -23.91 10.19
N GLU A 248 -6.93 -24.67 9.09
CA GLU A 248 -8.08 -25.31 8.42
C GLU A 248 -8.75 -26.33 9.34
N LYS A 249 -7.98 -26.98 10.24
CA LYS A 249 -8.55 -27.89 11.25
C LYS A 249 -9.40 -27.18 12.29
N ALA A 250 -9.21 -25.87 12.45
CA ALA A 250 -10.05 -25.01 13.27
C ALA A 250 -11.19 -24.34 12.48
N GLY A 251 -11.41 -24.76 11.23
CA GLY A 251 -12.50 -24.27 10.37
C GLY A 251 -12.20 -22.97 9.62
N ILE A 252 -10.93 -22.58 9.53
CA ILE A 252 -10.49 -21.39 8.78
C ILE A 252 -10.01 -21.85 7.41
N GLU A 253 -10.89 -21.80 6.40
CA GLU A 253 -10.53 -22.09 5.00
C GLU A 253 -10.05 -20.80 4.34
N TYR A 254 -8.75 -20.53 4.40
CA TYR A 254 -8.18 -19.26 3.95
C TYR A 254 -6.70 -19.37 3.55
N ASP A 255 -6.40 -19.04 2.30
CA ASP A 255 -5.04 -18.79 1.82
C ASP A 255 -4.78 -17.26 1.87
N GLY A 256 -3.72 -16.84 2.56
CA GLY A 256 -3.31 -15.44 2.62
C GLY A 256 -2.58 -15.08 3.90
N TYR A 257 -2.76 -13.85 4.36
CA TYR A 257 -2.13 -13.36 5.60
C TYR A 257 -3.06 -13.60 6.79
N ALA A 258 -2.54 -14.20 7.86
CA ALA A 258 -3.25 -14.32 9.13
C ALA A 258 -2.35 -13.85 10.28
N TRP A 259 -2.98 -13.37 11.34
CA TRP A 259 -2.29 -12.89 12.53
C TRP A 259 -2.67 -13.73 13.72
N TYR A 260 -1.66 -14.11 14.48
CA TYR A 260 -1.74 -14.79 15.74
C TYR A 260 -1.36 -13.87 16.88
N ARG A 261 -2.08 -13.95 18.00
CA ARG A 261 -1.72 -13.29 19.26
C ARG A 261 -1.80 -14.27 20.43
N LYS A 262 -0.77 -14.25 21.28
CA LYS A 262 -0.71 -15.06 22.50
C LYS A 262 -0.09 -14.28 23.65
N THR A 263 -0.70 -14.40 24.82
CA THR A 263 -0.08 -13.98 26.08
C THR A 263 0.51 -15.20 26.78
N PHE A 264 1.74 -15.10 27.28
CA PHE A 264 2.39 -16.14 28.06
C PHE A 264 3.22 -15.53 29.20
N ALA A 265 3.30 -16.21 30.33
CA ALA A 265 4.12 -15.79 31.45
C ALA A 265 5.58 -16.21 31.24
N ALA A 266 6.52 -15.27 31.32
CA ALA A 266 7.93 -15.60 31.39
C ALA A 266 8.30 -15.98 32.84
N PRO A 267 9.21 -16.94 33.04
CA PRO A 267 9.65 -17.31 34.37
C PRO A 267 10.49 -16.19 35.01
N GLU A 268 10.94 -16.41 36.24
CA GLU A 268 11.89 -15.51 36.89
C GLU A 268 13.21 -15.44 36.10
N LYS A 269 13.82 -14.24 36.11
CA LYS A 269 15.06 -13.99 35.38
C LYS A 269 16.19 -14.87 35.93
N PRO A 270 16.88 -15.67 35.09
CA PRO A 270 18.02 -16.46 35.52
C PRO A 270 19.16 -15.56 36.01
N ALA A 271 19.91 -16.03 37.02
CA ALA A 271 21.03 -15.28 37.59
C ALA A 271 22.15 -15.00 36.57
N LYS A 272 22.34 -15.92 35.62
CA LYS A 272 23.28 -15.81 34.50
C LYS A 272 22.64 -16.36 33.23
N TYR A 273 22.80 -15.62 32.14
CA TYR A 273 22.50 -16.02 30.77
C TYR A 273 23.13 -14.99 29.82
N ASN A 274 23.38 -15.40 28.59
CA ASN A 274 23.96 -14.58 27.53
C ASN A 274 22.96 -14.22 26.43
N ALA A 275 22.00 -15.10 26.14
CA ALA A 275 20.95 -14.82 25.16
C ALA A 275 19.64 -15.55 25.48
N VAL A 276 18.56 -15.05 24.87
CA VAL A 276 17.27 -15.73 24.80
C VAL A 276 16.84 -15.78 23.34
N GLU A 277 16.58 -16.98 22.84
CA GLU A 277 16.16 -17.21 21.47
C GLU A 277 14.74 -17.78 21.44
N LEU A 278 13.87 -17.19 20.63
CA LEU A 278 12.53 -17.68 20.34
C LEU A 278 12.58 -18.56 19.09
N HIS A 279 12.16 -19.81 19.23
CA HIS A 279 12.21 -20.83 18.20
C HIS A 279 10.82 -21.16 17.69
N PHE A 280 10.70 -21.21 16.37
CA PHE A 280 9.59 -21.81 15.66
C PHE A 280 10.11 -23.05 14.95
N GLU A 281 9.56 -24.22 15.27
CA GLU A 281 9.95 -25.45 14.57
C GLU A 281 9.46 -25.47 13.12
N ALA A 282 8.33 -24.83 12.85
CA ALA A 282 7.87 -24.47 11.52
C ALA A 282 6.70 -23.48 11.63
N VAL A 283 6.64 -22.58 10.65
CA VAL A 283 5.48 -21.75 10.33
C VAL A 283 5.28 -21.88 8.83
N ASP A 284 4.03 -21.92 8.39
CA ASP A 284 3.76 -22.02 6.96
C ASP A 284 4.31 -20.79 6.21
N GLU A 285 4.99 -21.08 5.09
CA GLU A 285 5.82 -20.23 4.22
C GLU A 285 6.64 -19.10 4.86
N CYS A 286 5.97 -18.07 5.40
CA CYS A 286 6.59 -16.87 5.94
C CYS A 286 5.98 -16.45 7.28
N ALA A 287 6.82 -15.90 8.16
CA ALA A 287 6.43 -15.35 9.45
C ALA A 287 7.10 -13.99 9.72
N TRP A 288 6.37 -13.08 10.35
CA TRP A 288 6.89 -11.84 10.93
C TRP A 288 6.46 -11.79 12.39
N VAL A 289 7.38 -11.44 13.28
CA VAL A 289 7.18 -11.68 14.71
C VAL A 289 7.44 -10.41 15.52
N TRP A 290 6.55 -10.16 16.48
CA TRP A 290 6.69 -9.11 17.48
C TRP A 290 6.57 -9.69 18.88
N LEU A 291 7.42 -9.23 19.79
CA LEU A 291 7.34 -9.52 21.22
C LEU A 291 7.13 -8.21 21.97
N ASN A 292 6.08 -8.13 22.78
CA ASN A 292 5.70 -6.94 23.54
C ASN A 292 5.58 -5.68 22.65
N GLY A 293 5.01 -5.86 21.45
CA GLY A 293 4.86 -4.81 20.44
C GLY A 293 6.13 -4.40 19.70
N VAL A 294 7.29 -4.98 20.05
CA VAL A 294 8.57 -4.72 19.38
C VAL A 294 8.79 -5.78 18.31
N TYR A 295 9.14 -5.34 17.10
CA TYR A 295 9.49 -6.25 16.01
C TYR A 295 10.80 -6.98 16.31
N ILE A 296 10.77 -8.32 16.30
CA ILE A 296 11.91 -9.18 16.64
C ILE A 296 12.47 -9.94 15.44
N GLY A 297 11.83 -9.85 14.28
CA GLY A 297 12.38 -10.34 13.02
C GLY A 297 11.36 -11.11 12.17
N GLN A 298 11.88 -11.80 11.16
CA GLN A 298 11.08 -12.52 10.18
C GLN A 298 11.76 -13.78 9.67
N HIS A 299 10.92 -14.67 9.16
CA HIS A 299 11.25 -15.77 8.27
C HIS A 299 10.50 -15.54 6.96
N ASN A 300 11.18 -15.19 5.89
CA ASN A 300 10.54 -14.82 4.62
C ASN A 300 11.25 -15.50 3.46
N LEU A 301 10.99 -16.81 3.31
CA LEU A 301 11.58 -17.66 2.29
C LEU A 301 10.59 -18.01 1.16
N GLY A 302 9.37 -17.50 1.22
CA GLY A 302 8.29 -17.85 0.29
C GLY A 302 7.85 -19.31 0.44
N PRO A 303 7.28 -19.91 -0.62
CA PRO A 303 6.67 -21.24 -0.55
C PRO A 303 7.58 -22.41 -0.18
N SER A 304 8.90 -22.21 -0.11
CA SER A 304 9.85 -23.24 0.36
C SER A 304 10.10 -23.16 1.87
N GLY A 305 9.65 -22.10 2.55
CA GLY A 305 9.89 -21.85 3.96
C GLY A 305 9.06 -22.69 4.92
N TRP A 306 7.99 -23.34 4.44
CA TRP A 306 6.94 -23.93 5.27
C TRP A 306 7.37 -25.03 6.25
N THR A 307 8.51 -25.70 6.02
CA THR A 307 9.09 -26.72 6.92
C THR A 307 10.37 -26.29 7.61
N ILE A 308 10.86 -25.08 7.32
CA ILE A 308 12.19 -24.65 7.76
C ILE A 308 12.06 -24.01 9.15
N PRO A 309 12.69 -24.58 10.19
CA PRO A 309 12.72 -23.96 11.50
C PRO A 309 13.53 -22.68 11.46
N PHE A 310 13.15 -21.72 12.31
CA PHE A 310 13.90 -20.48 12.47
C PHE A 310 13.88 -20.02 13.92
N SER A 311 14.87 -19.20 14.27
CA SER A 311 14.99 -18.62 15.62
C SER A 311 15.21 -17.11 15.53
N LEU A 312 14.70 -16.39 16.52
CA LEU A 312 14.82 -14.95 16.65
C LEU A 312 15.38 -14.59 18.03
N ASP A 313 16.30 -13.64 18.07
CA ASP A 313 16.84 -13.13 19.34
C ASP A 313 15.82 -12.20 20.02
N VAL A 314 15.45 -12.55 21.25
CA VAL A 314 14.51 -11.81 22.10
C VAL A 314 15.13 -11.38 23.42
N THR A 315 16.46 -11.44 23.53
CA THR A 315 17.24 -11.21 24.76
C THR A 315 16.88 -9.88 25.45
N LYS A 316 16.57 -8.84 24.66
CA LYS A 316 16.27 -7.50 25.15
C LYS A 316 14.77 -7.25 25.37
N GLU A 317 13.93 -7.98 24.65
CA GLU A 317 12.49 -7.74 24.58
C GLU A 317 11.69 -8.58 25.58
N ILE A 318 12.24 -9.70 26.04
CA ILE A 318 11.59 -10.57 27.03
C ILE A 318 11.41 -9.85 28.37
N ALA A 319 10.17 -9.82 28.87
CA ALA A 319 9.81 -9.28 30.16
C ALA A 319 9.77 -10.42 31.20
N TRP A 320 10.90 -10.68 31.86
CA TRP A 320 11.02 -11.71 32.91
C TRP A 320 10.07 -11.46 34.10
N GLY A 321 9.54 -12.54 34.68
CA GLY A 321 8.61 -12.52 35.81
C GLY A 321 7.27 -11.84 35.51
N LYS A 322 6.95 -11.66 34.22
CA LYS A 322 5.76 -10.95 33.75
C LYS A 322 5.12 -11.67 32.56
N ASP A 323 3.90 -11.27 32.26
CA ASP A 323 3.24 -11.64 31.02
C ASP A 323 3.90 -10.93 29.84
N ASN A 324 4.06 -11.70 28.75
CA ASN A 324 4.58 -11.26 27.48
C ASN A 324 3.51 -11.48 26.41
N GLN A 325 3.38 -10.52 25.49
CA GLN A 325 2.51 -10.64 24.33
C GLN A 325 3.37 -11.00 23.12
N LEU A 326 3.09 -12.13 22.49
CA LEU A 326 3.65 -12.55 21.22
C LEU A 326 2.61 -12.32 20.12
N THR A 327 3.02 -11.62 19.06
CA THR A 327 2.24 -11.49 17.84
C THR A 327 3.01 -12.09 16.68
N VAL A 328 2.35 -12.91 15.86
CA VAL A 328 2.95 -13.55 14.68
C VAL A 328 2.04 -13.30 13.49
N ARG A 329 2.54 -12.64 12.44
CA ARG A 329 1.89 -12.60 11.14
C ARG A 329 2.43 -13.77 10.31
N VAL A 330 1.54 -14.56 9.74
CA VAL A 330 1.84 -15.72 8.89
C VAL A 330 1.32 -15.44 7.49
N HIS A 331 2.04 -15.90 6.47
CA HIS A 331 1.55 -15.94 5.10
C HIS A 331 1.51 -17.38 4.62
N ASP A 332 0.36 -17.79 4.11
CA ASP A 332 0.17 -19.05 3.38
C ASP A 332 -0.32 -18.70 1.97
N SER A 333 0.36 -19.16 0.93
CA SER A 333 -0.07 -18.92 -0.44
C SER A 333 -1.04 -19.98 -0.97
N LYS A 334 -1.06 -21.17 -0.35
CA LYS A 334 -1.93 -22.30 -0.70
C LYS A 334 -1.83 -23.42 0.35
N GLY A 335 -2.97 -24.02 0.63
CA GLY A 335 -3.03 -25.37 1.17
C GLY A 335 -3.33 -25.40 2.65
N GLY A 336 -2.31 -25.58 3.49
CA GLY A 336 -2.49 -25.73 4.92
C GLY A 336 -1.66 -24.72 5.67
N GLY A 337 -2.29 -23.67 6.20
CA GLY A 337 -1.56 -22.55 6.77
C GLY A 337 -1.39 -22.59 8.29
N GLY A 338 -0.54 -21.69 8.78
CA GLY A 338 -0.44 -21.36 10.21
C GLY A 338 0.85 -21.82 10.91
N ILE A 339 0.83 -21.72 12.24
CA ILE A 339 1.92 -22.18 13.10
C ILE A 339 1.68 -23.67 13.39
N TRP A 340 2.09 -24.53 12.46
CA TRP A 340 1.75 -25.95 12.47
C TRP A 340 2.76 -26.83 13.24
N LYS A 341 3.72 -26.20 13.93
CA LYS A 341 4.71 -26.87 14.80
C LYS A 341 4.97 -26.08 16.10
N PRO A 342 5.61 -26.72 17.11
CA PRO A 342 5.88 -26.12 18.41
C PRO A 342 6.65 -24.79 18.35
N VAL A 343 6.34 -23.92 19.32
CA VAL A 343 7.05 -22.66 19.58
C VAL A 343 7.61 -22.69 21.00
N TYR A 344 8.88 -22.34 21.19
CA TYR A 344 9.51 -22.34 22.51
C TYR A 344 10.61 -21.29 22.63
N LEU A 345 10.95 -20.93 23.87
CA LEU A 345 12.13 -20.12 24.17
C LEU A 345 13.27 -21.02 24.64
N GLU A 346 14.49 -20.69 24.23
CA GLU A 346 15.72 -21.19 24.85
C GLU A 346 16.46 -20.05 25.55
N VAL A 347 16.86 -20.29 26.78
CA VAL A 347 17.78 -19.44 27.52
C VAL A 347 19.17 -20.04 27.40
N LEU A 348 20.11 -19.23 26.93
CA LEU A 348 21.44 -19.66 26.57
C LEU A 348 22.47 -19.05 27.52
N GLU A 349 23.38 -19.88 28.02
CA GLU A 349 24.61 -19.48 28.73
C GLU A 349 25.83 -19.82 27.87
#